data_AF-A0A7V9K9W1-F1
#
_entry.id   AF-A0A7V9K9W1-F1
#
_cell.length_a   1.000
_cell.length_b   1.000
_cell.length_c   1.000
_cell.angle_alpha   90.00
_cell.angle_beta   90.00
_cell.angle_gamma   90.00
#
_symmetry.space_group_name_H-M   'P 1'
#
loop_
_entity.id
_entity.type
_entity.pdbx_description
1 polymer ?
#
loop_
_entity_poly.entity_id
_entity_poly.type
_entity_poly.pdbx_seq_one_letter_code
_entity_poly.pdbx_strand_id
1 'polypeptide(L)'
;MSVLNGIARELNRSVNLDQALRFTLSQVAELLGLRTGWIWLIRESSPEPYLAAAQNLPPVLADEPRRMDGSGYCYCLDTYRKGDLGGAANVNVLTCSRLNGLVDGTDGLRYHASIPLYSGEKKLGVMNVASPGWRGLDPDDLQLLNTVGDLLSIAVERARLFERSARLGAVEERNRLAREIHDTLAQNLTATGLQIESAEALLEAGSSPEKVQAALTRALS
;
A
#
# COMPACT_ATOMS: atom_id res chain seq x y z
N MET A 1 20.89 7.67 -19.98
CA MET A 1 19.47 7.53 -20.37
C MET A 1 18.90 6.10 -20.28
N SER A 2 19.69 5.01 -20.16
CA SER A 2 19.12 3.66 -20.07
C SER A 2 18.50 3.32 -18.71
N VAL A 3 19.07 3.80 -17.60
CA VAL A 3 18.64 3.42 -16.24
C VAL A 3 17.30 4.05 -15.84
N LEU A 4 17.09 5.35 -16.07
CA LEU A 4 15.78 5.98 -15.83
C LEU A 4 14.66 5.29 -16.62
N ASN A 5 14.92 4.92 -17.87
CA ASN A 5 13.98 4.15 -18.69
C ASN A 5 13.77 2.72 -18.15
N GLY A 6 14.80 2.10 -17.58
CA GLY A 6 14.71 0.81 -16.90
C GLY A 6 13.82 0.88 -15.66
N ILE A 7 14.08 1.86 -14.78
CA ILE A 7 13.27 2.13 -13.58
C ILE A 7 11.82 2.41 -13.97
N ALA A 8 11.58 3.34 -14.91
CA ALA A 8 10.24 3.66 -15.36
C ALA A 8 9.51 2.44 -15.95
N ARG A 9 10.20 1.60 -16.71
CA ARG A 9 9.61 0.38 -17.29
C ARG A 9 9.22 -0.63 -16.21
N GLU A 10 10.09 -0.87 -15.24
CA GLU A 10 9.81 -1.81 -14.16
C GLU A 10 8.69 -1.29 -13.27
N LEU A 11 8.78 -0.02 -12.87
CA LEU A 11 7.72 0.64 -12.12
C LEU A 11 6.40 0.53 -12.85
N ASN A 12 6.34 0.68 -14.17
CA ASN A 12 5.10 0.58 -14.95
C ASN A 12 4.57 -0.85 -15.14
N ARG A 13 5.42 -1.88 -15.09
CA ARG A 13 5.01 -3.28 -15.29
C ARG A 13 4.66 -4.00 -13.99
N SER A 14 5.30 -3.64 -12.89
CA SER A 14 5.10 -4.37 -11.64
C SER A 14 3.70 -4.15 -11.07
N VAL A 15 3.01 -5.26 -10.83
CA VAL A 15 1.75 -5.30 -10.07
C VAL A 15 2.03 -5.25 -8.56
N ASN A 16 3.25 -5.61 -8.14
CA ASN A 16 3.67 -5.65 -6.75
C ASN A 16 4.54 -4.45 -6.39
N LEU A 17 3.99 -3.56 -5.57
CA LEU A 17 4.68 -2.35 -5.15
C LEU A 17 6.00 -2.65 -4.40
N ASP A 18 6.04 -3.63 -3.50
CA ASP A 18 7.27 -3.97 -2.74
C ASP A 18 8.42 -4.34 -3.67
N GLN A 19 8.15 -5.19 -4.67
CA GLN A 19 9.15 -5.58 -5.66
C GLN A 19 9.66 -4.37 -6.47
N ALA A 20 8.76 -3.48 -6.86
CA ALA A 20 9.08 -2.29 -7.64
C ALA A 20 9.95 -1.30 -6.84
N LEU A 21 9.66 -1.12 -5.55
CA LEU A 21 10.45 -0.29 -4.63
C LEU A 21 11.86 -0.85 -4.43
N ARG A 22 11.99 -2.17 -4.18
CA ARG A 22 13.30 -2.83 -4.01
C ARG A 22 14.13 -2.77 -5.30
N PHE A 23 13.52 -3.00 -6.46
CA PHE A 23 14.20 -2.88 -7.74
C PHE A 23 14.74 -1.47 -7.95
N THR A 24 13.92 -0.45 -7.64
CA THR A 24 14.35 0.95 -7.79
C THR A 24 15.52 1.28 -6.89
N LEU A 25 15.49 0.86 -5.62
CA LEU A 25 16.64 1.01 -4.71
C LEU A 25 17.90 0.36 -5.29
N SER A 26 17.78 -0.84 -5.84
CA SER A 26 18.93 -1.56 -6.42
C SER A 26 19.51 -0.82 -7.63
N GLN A 27 18.65 -0.29 -8.51
CA GLN A 27 19.10 0.44 -9.70
C GLN A 27 19.72 1.79 -9.36
N VAL A 28 19.16 2.50 -8.38
CA VAL A 28 19.74 3.76 -7.87
C VAL A 28 21.09 3.50 -7.22
N ALA A 29 21.20 2.43 -6.42
CA ALA A 29 22.43 2.02 -5.79
C ALA A 29 23.53 1.73 -6.82
N GLU A 30 23.21 0.95 -7.85
CA GLU A 30 24.15 0.61 -8.93
C GLU A 30 24.59 1.84 -9.73
N LEU A 31 23.65 2.72 -10.10
CA LEU A 31 23.93 3.90 -10.91
C LEU A 31 24.85 4.92 -10.24
N LEU A 32 24.64 5.15 -8.94
CA LEU A 32 25.35 6.18 -8.17
C LEU A 32 26.51 5.61 -7.33
N GLY A 33 26.81 4.32 -7.46
CA GLY A 33 27.81 3.65 -6.62
C GLY A 33 27.46 3.69 -5.13
N LEU A 34 26.17 3.74 -4.81
CA LEU A 34 25.66 3.73 -3.43
C LEU A 34 25.44 2.28 -2.98
N ARG A 35 25.43 2.06 -1.66
CA ARG A 35 25.32 0.70 -1.11
C ARG A 35 24.04 0.49 -0.34
N THR A 36 23.59 1.50 0.39
CA THR A 36 22.47 1.42 1.32
C THR A 36 21.32 2.28 0.83
N GLY A 37 20.09 1.80 0.99
CA GLY A 37 18.91 2.60 0.74
C GLY A 37 17.68 2.08 1.47
N TRP A 38 16.74 2.98 1.74
CA TRP A 38 15.45 2.62 2.35
C TRP A 38 14.35 3.60 1.97
N ILE A 39 13.13 3.10 1.91
CA ILE A 39 11.94 3.86 1.55
C ILE A 39 10.94 3.79 2.69
N TRP A 40 10.55 4.96 3.16
CA TRP A 40 9.42 5.16 4.04
C TRP A 40 8.19 5.51 3.21
N LEU A 41 7.07 4.86 3.46
CA LEU A 41 5.76 5.29 2.96
C LEU A 41 4.84 5.62 4.12
N ILE A 42 3.92 6.56 3.91
CA ILE A 42 2.90 6.94 4.89
C ILE A 42 1.62 6.17 4.59
N ARG A 43 1.00 5.53 5.59
CA ARG A 43 -0.27 4.80 5.37
C ARG A 43 -1.39 5.76 4.95
N GLU A 44 -2.36 5.29 4.17
CA GLU A 44 -3.54 6.12 3.87
C GLU A 44 -4.50 6.20 5.06
N SER A 45 -4.58 5.13 5.85
CA SER A 45 -5.48 5.04 7.01
C SER A 45 -4.94 5.72 8.26
N SER A 46 -3.64 6.02 8.32
CA SER A 46 -3.01 6.68 9.45
C SER A 46 -1.80 7.51 9.01
N PRO A 47 -1.47 8.62 9.70
CA PRO A 47 -0.32 9.44 9.34
C PRO A 47 1.03 8.77 9.64
N GLU A 48 1.02 7.53 10.12
CA GLU A 48 2.21 6.81 10.53
C GLU A 48 3.03 6.32 9.33
N PRO A 49 4.37 6.47 9.38
CA PRO A 49 5.24 5.95 8.35
C PRO A 49 5.47 4.45 8.59
N TYR A 50 5.80 3.72 7.54
CA TYR A 50 6.31 2.36 7.65
C TYR A 50 7.45 2.15 6.66
N LEU A 51 8.37 1.25 7.01
CA LEU A 51 9.47 0.86 6.13
C LEU A 51 8.92 0.02 5.00
N ALA A 52 8.81 0.61 3.81
CA ALA A 52 8.22 -0.04 2.64
C ALA A 52 9.24 -0.86 1.85
N ALA A 53 10.51 -0.45 1.85
CA ALA A 53 11.61 -1.21 1.28
C ALA A 53 12.93 -0.81 1.92
N ALA A 54 13.89 -1.74 1.94
CA ALA A 54 15.24 -1.48 2.42
C ALA A 54 16.25 -2.37 1.69
N GLN A 55 17.48 -1.87 1.56
CA GLN A 55 18.61 -2.55 0.95
C GLN A 55 19.89 -2.22 1.73
N ASN A 56 20.62 -3.27 2.11
CA ASN A 56 21.92 -3.20 2.81
C ASN A 56 21.93 -2.18 3.96
N LEU A 57 20.93 -2.26 4.84
CA LEU A 57 20.93 -1.47 6.07
C LEU A 57 22.16 -1.86 6.90
N PRO A 58 22.88 -0.87 7.47
CA PRO A 58 23.96 -1.17 8.41
C PRO A 58 23.39 -1.88 9.66
N PRO A 59 24.19 -2.69 10.37
CA PRO A 59 23.73 -3.47 11.53
C PRO A 59 22.94 -2.65 12.55
N VAL A 60 23.37 -1.41 12.84
CA VAL A 60 22.67 -0.53 13.80
C VAL A 60 21.25 -0.16 13.38
N LEU A 61 20.91 -0.24 12.10
CA LEU A 61 19.55 -0.02 11.59
C LEU A 61 18.81 -1.34 11.31
N ALA A 62 19.54 -2.39 10.93
CA ALA A 62 18.95 -3.69 10.61
C ALA A 62 18.57 -4.49 11.88
N ASP A 63 19.43 -4.48 12.89
CA ASP A 63 19.29 -5.32 14.10
C ASP A 63 18.50 -4.63 15.21
N GLU A 64 18.18 -3.34 15.04
CA GLU A 64 17.32 -2.57 15.95
C GLU A 64 16.02 -2.13 15.24
N PRO A 65 15.01 -3.02 15.11
CA PRO A 65 13.76 -2.71 14.40
C PRO A 65 13.06 -1.43 14.86
N ARG A 66 13.17 -1.06 16.14
CA ARG A 66 12.59 0.18 16.70
C ARG A 66 13.14 1.47 16.07
N ARG A 67 14.34 1.43 15.48
CA ARG A 67 14.87 2.56 14.71
C ARG A 67 14.26 2.66 13.33
N MET A 68 13.69 1.56 12.83
CA MET A 68 13.23 1.39 11.46
C MET A 68 11.76 0.94 11.36
N ASP A 69 10.99 1.01 12.45
CA ASP A 69 9.55 0.73 12.46
C ASP A 69 8.67 1.96 12.18
N GLY A 70 9.29 3.14 12.12
CA GLY A 70 8.61 4.42 11.88
C GLY A 70 8.19 5.14 13.16
N SER A 71 8.37 4.51 14.32
CA SER A 71 8.14 5.14 15.61
C SER A 71 9.23 6.16 15.95
N GLY A 72 8.85 7.17 16.74
CA GLY A 72 9.77 8.20 17.22
C GLY A 72 10.18 9.24 16.18
N TYR A 73 11.12 10.09 16.56
CA TYR A 73 11.55 11.23 15.76
C TYR A 73 12.54 10.81 14.67
N CYS A 74 12.19 11.08 13.42
CA CYS A 74 13.10 11.04 12.27
C CYS A 74 13.19 12.42 11.66
N TYR A 75 14.36 13.04 11.64
CA TYR A 75 14.56 14.36 11.03
C TYR A 75 13.96 14.41 9.60
N CYS A 76 14.30 13.44 8.76
CA CYS A 76 13.88 13.44 7.35
C CYS A 76 12.38 13.33 7.18
N LEU A 77 11.72 12.49 7.99
CA LEU A 77 10.26 12.36 7.97
C LEU A 77 9.59 13.60 8.55
N ASP A 78 10.17 14.23 9.57
CA ASP A 78 9.65 15.46 10.18
C ASP A 78 9.74 16.65 9.20
N THR A 79 10.92 16.90 8.62
CA THR A 79 11.13 17.92 7.58
C THR A 79 10.19 17.71 6.40
N TYR A 80 10.04 16.46 5.94
CA TYR A 80 9.09 16.10 4.89
C TYR A 80 7.62 16.36 5.27
N ARG A 81 7.22 15.97 6.48
CA ARG A 81 5.86 16.19 7.00
C ARG A 81 5.53 17.67 7.17
N LYS A 82 6.51 18.51 7.52
CA LYS A 82 6.37 19.97 7.55
C LYS A 82 6.27 20.59 6.15
N GLY A 83 6.81 19.91 5.14
CA GLY A 83 6.85 20.41 3.75
C GLY A 83 8.14 21.15 3.43
N ASP A 84 9.12 21.08 4.32
CA ASP A 84 10.40 21.77 4.18
C ASP A 84 11.41 20.97 3.32
N LEU A 85 11.06 19.74 2.93
CA LEU A 85 11.84 18.91 2.01
C LEU A 85 11.33 19.09 0.58
N GLY A 86 11.70 20.20 -0.07
CA GLY A 86 11.23 20.54 -1.42
C GLY A 86 11.82 19.71 -2.57
N GLY A 87 12.82 18.87 -2.29
CA GLY A 87 13.48 18.00 -3.24
C GLY A 87 14.58 17.17 -2.58
N ALA A 88 15.28 16.38 -3.39
CA ALA A 88 16.42 15.59 -3.00
C ALA A 88 17.49 16.48 -2.34
N ALA A 89 17.87 16.12 -1.12
CA ALA A 89 18.81 16.90 -0.32
C ALA A 89 19.78 15.99 0.44
N ASN A 90 21.02 16.45 0.59
CA ASN A 90 22.01 15.79 1.42
C ASN A 90 21.73 16.04 2.91
N VAL A 91 21.76 14.97 3.71
CA VAL A 91 21.60 14.99 5.16
C VAL A 91 22.84 14.38 5.80
N ASN A 92 23.43 15.09 6.76
CA ASN A 92 24.61 14.61 7.49
C ASN A 92 24.21 13.79 8.74
N VAL A 93 25.16 13.02 9.27
CA VAL A 93 24.99 12.18 10.47
C VAL A 93 24.61 12.96 11.73
N LEU A 94 25.07 14.20 11.89
CA LEU A 94 24.73 15.03 13.05
C LEU A 94 23.24 15.38 13.06
N THR A 95 22.67 15.57 11.88
CA THR A 95 21.25 15.88 11.68
C THR A 95 20.38 14.62 11.66
N CYS A 96 20.91 13.50 11.15
CA CYS A 96 20.16 12.25 11.08
C CYS A 96 19.96 11.65 12.47
N SER A 97 18.75 11.76 13.04
CA SER A 97 18.42 11.20 14.37
C SER A 97 18.63 9.69 14.49
N ARG A 98 18.73 8.97 13.36
CA ARG A 98 18.99 7.52 13.31
C ARG A 98 20.46 7.15 13.37
N LEU A 99 21.36 8.06 12.98
CA LEU A 99 22.82 7.85 12.92
C LEU A 99 23.57 8.74 13.92
N ASN A 100 22.94 9.78 14.46
CA ASN A 100 23.58 10.71 15.38
C ASN A 100 24.11 9.99 16.63
N GLY A 101 25.35 10.32 17.02
CA GLY A 101 26.04 9.73 18.17
C GLY A 101 26.50 8.28 17.99
N LEU A 102 26.31 7.68 16.81
CA LEU A 102 26.74 6.31 16.53
C LEU A 102 28.08 6.29 15.81
N VAL A 103 28.98 5.45 16.31
CA VAL A 103 30.29 5.18 15.70
C VAL A 103 30.33 3.73 15.20
N ASP A 104 29.92 2.79 16.07
CA ASP A 104 29.92 1.36 15.77
C ASP A 104 28.65 0.91 15.04
N GLY A 105 28.78 -0.13 14.20
CA GLY A 105 27.64 -0.74 13.49
C GLY A 105 27.00 0.13 12.40
N THR A 106 27.61 1.27 12.05
CA THR A 106 27.15 2.19 10.99
C THR A 106 27.67 1.82 9.60
N ASP A 107 28.55 0.83 9.50
CA ASP A 107 29.34 0.49 8.31
C ASP A 107 30.04 1.69 7.65
N GLY A 108 30.32 2.74 8.43
CA GLY A 108 30.96 3.96 7.95
C GLY A 108 30.01 4.94 7.25
N LEU A 109 28.69 4.74 7.36
CA LEU A 109 27.70 5.72 6.93
C LEU A 109 27.80 7.00 7.76
N ARG A 110 28.04 8.12 7.08
CA ARG A 110 28.08 9.45 7.70
C ARG A 110 27.14 10.47 7.06
N TYR A 111 26.60 10.14 5.89
CA TYR A 111 25.72 11.00 5.10
C TYR A 111 24.72 10.11 4.37
N HIS A 112 23.52 10.64 4.14
CA HIS A 112 22.56 10.06 3.22
C HIS A 112 21.87 11.19 2.44
N ALA A 113 21.41 10.92 1.23
CA ALA A 113 20.47 11.80 0.55
C ALA A 113 19.04 11.41 0.93
N SER A 114 18.16 12.39 1.11
CA SER A 114 16.73 12.21 1.35
C SER A 114 15.95 12.80 0.19
N ILE A 115 15.04 12.00 -0.36
CA ILE A 115 14.29 12.28 -1.57
C ILE A 115 12.81 12.22 -1.20
N PRO A 116 12.06 13.33 -1.27
CA PRO A 116 10.65 13.32 -0.96
C PRO A 116 9.86 12.61 -2.06
N LEU A 117 8.77 11.95 -1.68
CA LEU A 117 7.86 11.28 -2.60
C LEU A 117 6.49 11.98 -2.57
N TYR A 118 6.25 12.87 -3.53
CA TYR A 118 5.01 13.63 -3.66
C TYR A 118 4.23 13.21 -4.91
N SER A 119 2.90 13.15 -4.80
CA SER A 119 2.01 13.05 -5.97
C SER A 119 1.01 14.19 -5.94
N GLY A 120 1.32 15.28 -6.64
CA GLY A 120 0.64 16.56 -6.43
C GLY A 120 0.84 17.03 -4.99
N GLU A 121 -0.25 17.34 -4.28
CA GLU A 121 -0.19 17.73 -2.86
C GLU A 121 -0.10 16.53 -1.90
N LYS A 122 -0.23 15.29 -2.41
CA LYS A 122 -0.22 14.10 -1.55
C LYS A 122 1.19 13.77 -1.08
N LYS A 123 1.35 13.67 0.24
CA LYS A 123 2.58 13.23 0.88
C LYS A 123 2.63 11.69 0.94
N LEU A 124 3.36 11.05 0.03
CA LEU A 124 3.46 9.60 -0.05
C LEU A 124 4.57 9.00 0.82
N GLY A 125 5.74 9.63 0.91
CA GLY A 125 6.86 9.07 1.67
C GLY A 125 8.21 9.74 1.44
N VAL A 126 9.28 9.08 1.87
CA VAL A 126 10.67 9.54 1.71
C VAL A 126 11.55 8.35 1.34
N MET A 127 12.28 8.47 0.24
CA MET A 127 13.39 7.57 -0.10
C MET A 127 14.69 8.14 0.46
N ASN A 128 15.55 7.26 0.97
CA ASN A 128 16.88 7.63 1.43
C ASN A 128 17.91 6.69 0.81
N VAL A 129 19.05 7.25 0.44
CA VAL A 129 20.17 6.49 -0.12
C VAL A 129 21.48 6.96 0.49
N ALA A 130 22.40 6.04 0.71
CA ALA A 130 23.62 6.28 1.45
C ALA A 130 24.77 5.38 0.99
N SER A 131 26.01 5.84 1.20
CA SER A 131 27.21 5.03 1.00
C SER A 131 28.28 5.39 2.03
N PRO A 132 29.10 4.42 2.50
CA PRO A 132 30.19 4.71 3.41
C PRO A 132 31.30 5.55 2.80
N GLY A 133 31.97 6.37 3.61
CA GLY A 133 33.11 7.21 3.20
C GLY A 133 32.75 8.40 2.30
N TRP A 134 31.48 8.50 1.91
CA TRP A 134 30.93 9.54 1.06
C TRP A 134 30.64 10.84 1.83
N ARG A 135 30.52 11.98 1.12
CA ARG A 135 30.32 13.32 1.72
C ARG A 135 29.06 14.07 1.24
N GLY A 136 28.29 13.52 0.31
CA GLY A 136 27.11 14.16 -0.27
C GLY A 136 27.08 14.08 -1.81
N LEU A 137 25.88 14.14 -2.38
CA LEU A 137 25.65 14.04 -3.84
C LEU A 137 25.84 15.43 -4.41
N ASP A 138 26.39 15.49 -5.61
CA ASP A 138 26.41 16.75 -6.35
C ASP A 138 24.99 17.15 -6.81
N PRO A 139 24.79 18.39 -7.27
CA PRO A 139 23.47 18.84 -7.71
C PRO A 139 22.87 18.01 -8.85
N ASP A 140 23.69 17.48 -9.76
CA ASP A 140 23.22 16.72 -10.92
C ASP A 140 22.68 15.35 -10.48
N ASP A 141 23.39 14.69 -9.55
CA ASP A 141 22.94 13.47 -8.90
C ASP A 141 21.66 13.68 -8.09
N LEU A 142 21.54 14.79 -7.35
CA LEU A 142 20.32 15.14 -6.62
C LEU A 142 19.14 15.39 -7.57
N GLN A 143 19.38 16.06 -8.71
CA GLN A 143 18.34 16.28 -9.72
C GLN A 143 17.88 14.96 -10.36
N LEU A 144 18.82 14.06 -10.64
CA LEU A 144 18.51 12.72 -11.11
C LEU A 144 17.66 11.96 -10.08
N LEU A 145 18.03 12.03 -8.80
CA LEU A 145 17.27 11.38 -7.73
C LEU A 145 15.88 11.98 -7.52
N ASN A 146 15.70 13.28 -7.71
CA ASN A 146 14.37 13.90 -7.75
C ASN A 146 13.50 13.25 -8.84
N THR A 147 14.05 13.07 -10.03
CA THR A 147 13.34 12.43 -11.15
C THR A 147 12.95 10.99 -10.79
N VAL A 148 13.82 10.25 -10.11
CA VAL A 148 13.49 8.90 -9.61
C VAL A 148 12.39 8.95 -8.54
N GLY A 149 12.45 9.93 -7.64
CA GLY A 149 11.42 10.19 -6.63
C GLY A 149 10.04 10.46 -7.24
N ASP A 150 9.98 11.24 -8.33
CA ASP A 150 8.74 11.51 -9.07
C ASP A 150 8.17 10.22 -9.69
N LEU A 151 9.01 9.42 -10.35
CA LEU A 151 8.60 8.13 -10.93
C LEU A 151 8.07 7.16 -9.86
N LEU A 152 8.76 7.08 -8.72
CA LEU A 152 8.33 6.28 -7.57
C LEU A 152 6.98 6.76 -7.03
N SER A 153 6.79 8.08 -6.95
CA SER A 153 5.57 8.67 -6.42
C SER A 153 4.36 8.32 -7.29
N ILE A 154 4.50 8.39 -8.61
CA ILE A 154 3.48 7.97 -9.57
C ILE A 154 3.16 6.47 -9.39
N ALA A 155 4.18 5.62 -9.25
CA ALA A 155 3.99 4.18 -9.09
C ALA A 155 3.27 3.82 -7.78
N VAL A 156 3.63 4.49 -6.67
CA VAL A 156 2.99 4.32 -5.36
C VAL A 156 1.52 4.76 -5.43
N GLU A 157 1.22 5.92 -6.01
CA GLU A 157 -0.16 6.40 -6.13
C GLU A 157 -1.00 5.48 -7.04
N ARG A 158 -0.41 4.98 -8.14
CA ARG A 158 -1.09 4.01 -9.01
C ARG A 158 -1.40 2.70 -8.28
N ALA A 159 -0.45 2.16 -7.52
CA ALA A 159 -0.66 0.94 -6.75
C ALA A 159 -1.80 1.11 -5.72
N ARG A 160 -1.85 2.27 -5.06
CA ARG A 160 -2.92 2.65 -4.13
C ARG A 160 -4.28 2.77 -4.82
N LEU A 161 -4.34 3.43 -5.98
CA LEU A 161 -5.56 3.53 -6.79
C LEU A 161 -6.08 2.15 -7.20
N PHE A 162 -5.17 1.27 -7.64
CA PHE A 162 -5.51 -0.09 -8.01
C PHE A 162 -6.08 -0.88 -6.83
N GLU A 163 -5.44 -0.79 -5.65
CA GLU A 163 -5.93 -1.44 -4.43
C GLU A 163 -7.30 -0.92 -4.00
N ARG A 164 -7.54 0.40 -4.08
CA ARG A 164 -8.86 1.00 -3.81
C ARG A 164 -9.92 0.48 -4.78
N SER A 165 -9.61 0.45 -6.08
CA SER A 165 -10.52 -0.04 -7.11
C SER A 165 -10.88 -1.51 -6.90
N ALA A 166 -9.89 -2.35 -6.57
CA ALA A 166 -10.10 -3.76 -6.30
C ALA A 166 -11.00 -3.98 -5.07
N ARG A 167 -10.79 -3.21 -3.99
CA ARG A 167 -11.64 -3.26 -2.79
C ARG A 167 -13.08 -2.81 -3.07
N LEU A 168 -13.27 -1.75 -3.85
CA LEU A 168 -14.60 -1.28 -4.24
C LEU A 168 -15.35 -2.32 -5.07
N GLY A 169 -14.70 -2.90 -6.09
CA GLY A 169 -15.31 -3.96 -6.91
C GLY A 169 -15.70 -5.19 -6.09
N ALA A 170 -14.88 -5.59 -5.11
CA ALA A 170 -15.22 -6.70 -4.21
C ALA A 170 -16.46 -6.40 -3.33
N VAL A 171 -16.61 -5.15 -2.87
CA VAL A 171 -17.78 -4.71 -2.10
C VAL A 171 -19.04 -4.65 -2.97
N GLU A 172 -18.92 -4.12 -4.20
CA GLU A 172 -20.01 -4.07 -5.17
C GLU A 172 -20.54 -5.47 -5.50
N GLU A 173 -19.63 -6.43 -5.75
CA GLU A 173 -20.00 -7.81 -6.03
C GLU A 173 -20.67 -8.47 -4.82
N ARG A 174 -20.15 -8.26 -3.61
CA ARG A 174 -20.78 -8.76 -2.39
C ARG A 174 -22.20 -8.21 -2.21
N ASN A 175 -22.41 -6.92 -2.48
CA ASN A 175 -23.72 -6.29 -2.40
C ASN A 175 -24.68 -6.79 -3.50
N ARG A 176 -24.16 -7.07 -4.70
CA ARG A 176 -24.93 -7.68 -5.79
C ARG A 176 -25.43 -9.06 -5.40
N LEU A 177 -24.53 -9.92 -4.90
CA LEU A 177 -24.87 -11.26 -4.41
C LEU A 177 -25.87 -11.21 -3.25
N ALA A 178 -25.71 -10.27 -2.30
CA ALA A 178 -26.64 -10.12 -1.19
C ALA A 178 -28.06 -9.76 -1.67
N ARG A 179 -28.19 -8.89 -2.69
CA ARG A 179 -29.50 -8.57 -3.29
C ARG A 179 -30.09 -9.76 -4.03
N GLU A 180 -29.29 -10.46 -4.83
CA GLU A 180 -29.74 -11.63 -5.59
C GLU A 180 -30.25 -12.75 -4.66
N ILE A 181 -29.53 -13.00 -3.55
CA ILE A 181 -29.96 -13.92 -2.50
C ILE A 181 -31.25 -13.43 -1.84
N HIS A 182 -31.31 -12.15 -1.45
CA HIS A 182 -32.50 -11.58 -0.81
C HIS A 182 -33.75 -11.70 -1.70
N ASP A 183 -33.64 -11.38 -2.99
CA ASP A 183 -34.76 -11.45 -3.94
C ASP A 183 -35.22 -12.90 -4.13
N THR A 184 -34.28 -13.84 -4.27
CA THR A 184 -34.60 -15.28 -4.39
C THR A 184 -35.27 -15.80 -3.13
N LEU A 185 -34.76 -15.44 -1.93
CA LEU A 185 -35.37 -15.83 -0.67
C LEU A 185 -36.77 -15.23 -0.49
N ALA A 186 -36.96 -13.95 -0.84
CA ALA A 186 -38.25 -13.29 -0.76
C ALA A 186 -39.28 -13.95 -1.70
N GLN A 187 -38.88 -14.28 -2.94
CA GLN A 187 -39.73 -15.00 -3.89
C GLN A 187 -40.12 -16.38 -3.38
N ASN A 188 -39.16 -17.16 -2.87
CA ASN A 188 -39.43 -18.49 -2.32
C ASN A 188 -40.35 -18.42 -1.11
N LEU A 189 -40.09 -17.51 -0.16
CA LEU A 189 -40.95 -17.32 1.02
C LEU A 189 -42.38 -16.91 0.64
N THR A 190 -42.53 -16.02 -0.36
CA THR A 190 -43.85 -15.62 -0.87
C THR A 190 -44.58 -16.80 -1.50
N ALA A 191 -43.89 -17.61 -2.30
CA ALA A 191 -44.46 -18.81 -2.92
C ALA A 191 -44.88 -19.84 -1.85
N THR A 192 -44.03 -20.10 -0.86
CA THR A 192 -44.34 -20.99 0.28
C THR A 192 -45.56 -20.47 1.05
N GLY A 193 -45.63 -19.16 1.34
CA GLY A 193 -46.78 -18.54 2.00
C GLY A 193 -48.09 -18.77 1.24
N LEU A 194 -48.10 -18.55 -0.08
CA LEU A 194 -49.26 -18.80 -0.93
C LEU A 194 -49.68 -20.27 -0.97
N GLN A 195 -48.73 -21.22 -0.94
CA GLN A 195 -49.06 -22.65 -0.87
C GLN A 195 -49.71 -23.03 0.47
N ILE A 196 -49.26 -22.42 1.57
CA ILE A 196 -49.84 -22.61 2.91
C ILE A 196 -51.26 -22.02 2.97
N GLU A 197 -51.46 -20.77 2.54
CA GLU A 197 -52.79 -20.14 2.49
C GLU A 197 -53.77 -20.96 1.63
N SER A 198 -53.30 -21.49 0.50
CA SER A 198 -54.12 -22.38 -0.33
C SER A 198 -54.48 -23.70 0.38
N ALA A 199 -53.59 -24.25 1.20
CA ALA A 199 -53.89 -25.46 1.97
C ALA A 199 -54.93 -25.19 3.07
N GLU A 200 -54.83 -24.05 3.75
CA GLU A 200 -55.81 -23.59 4.75
C GLU A 200 -57.19 -23.39 4.14
N ALA A 201 -57.29 -22.70 3.00
CA ALA A 201 -58.57 -22.50 2.30
C ALA A 201 -59.22 -23.83 1.85
N LEU A 202 -58.42 -24.81 1.41
CA LEU A 202 -58.91 -26.14 1.04
C LEU A 202 -59.46 -26.91 2.26
N LEU A 203 -58.83 -26.75 3.44
CA LEU A 203 -59.30 -27.34 4.69
C LEU A 203 -60.64 -26.73 5.12
N GLU A 204 -60.76 -25.41 5.09
CA GLU A 204 -62.01 -24.69 5.44
C GLU A 204 -63.18 -25.06 4.52
N ALA A 205 -62.90 -25.27 3.23
CA ALA A 205 -63.89 -25.68 2.24
C ALA A 205 -64.30 -27.18 2.34
N GLY A 206 -63.73 -27.95 3.28
CA GLY A 206 -64.01 -29.38 3.43
C GLY A 206 -63.49 -30.24 2.25
N SER A 207 -62.42 -29.81 1.58
CA SER A 207 -61.84 -30.55 0.46
C SER A 207 -61.21 -31.88 0.91
N SER A 208 -61.03 -32.82 -0.02
CA SER A 208 -60.42 -34.13 0.25
C SER A 208 -59.01 -34.01 0.84
N PRO A 209 -58.62 -34.85 1.82
CA PRO A 209 -57.29 -34.82 2.46
C PRO A 209 -56.12 -34.85 1.47
N GLU A 210 -56.26 -35.57 0.36
CA GLU A 210 -55.26 -35.68 -0.71
C GLU A 210 -54.92 -34.31 -1.35
N LYS A 211 -55.91 -33.42 -1.50
CA LYS A 211 -55.71 -32.08 -2.10
C LYS A 211 -55.00 -31.14 -1.13
N VAL A 212 -55.34 -31.21 0.15
CA VAL A 212 -54.66 -30.46 1.22
C VAL A 212 -53.21 -30.91 1.34
N GLN A 213 -52.98 -32.23 1.34
CA GLN A 213 -51.64 -32.80 1.43
C GLN A 213 -50.77 -32.43 0.22
N ALA A 214 -51.36 -32.36 -0.99
CA ALA A 214 -50.65 -31.92 -2.18
C ALA A 214 -50.19 -30.44 -2.08
N ALA A 215 -51.01 -29.54 -1.54
CA ALA A 215 -50.65 -28.13 -1.34
C ALA A 215 -49.53 -27.97 -0.28
N LEU A 216 -49.62 -28.71 0.84
CA LEU A 216 -48.55 -28.73 1.86
C LEU A 216 -47.25 -29.31 1.32
N THR A 217 -47.31 -30.35 0.50
CA THR A 217 -46.11 -30.94 -0.13
C THR A 217 -45.41 -29.94 -1.04
N ARG A 218 -46.16 -29.10 -1.77
CA ARG A 218 -45.59 -28.02 -2.61
C ARG A 218 -45.00 -26.87 -1.79
N ALA A 219 -45.50 -26.63 -0.57
CA ALA A 219 -44.94 -25.62 0.33
C ALA A 219 -43.58 -26.06 0.92
N LEU A 220 -43.36 -27.38 1.04
CA LEU A 220 -42.18 -28.00 1.66
C LEU A 220 -41.09 -28.41 0.66
N SER A 221 -41.40 -28.37 -0.64
CA SER A 221 -40.45 -28.63 -1.75
C SER A 221 -39.73 -27.36 -2.17
#